data_AF-A0A7W0V5G6-F1
#
_entry.id   AF-A0A7W0V5G6-F1
#
_cell.length_a   1.000
_cell.length_b   1.000
_cell.length_c   1.000
_cell.angle_alpha   90.00
_cell.angle_beta   90.00
_cell.angle_gamma   90.00
#
_symmetry.space_group_name_H-M   'P 1'
#
loop_
_entity.id
_entity.type
_entity.pdbx_description
1 polymer ?
#
loop_
_entity_poly.entity_id
_entity_poly.type
_entity_poly.pdbx_seq_one_letter_code
_entity_poly.pdbx_strand_id
1 'polypeptide(L)'
;LYTEEGLGEHALQLINTPECLISEGIATIAETMLFTPDDLVRFRRDVVYPVAGIQGDPEREVAIGAAQRVLRSVSGNAALLLHEEGRDAEEVVAYLQRYGLSTEAEARQRLRFIADPLWRAYIFTYHVGYELVSGWLDEAAPAERRRRFRTLLTEQVSPSQIAAWTSRGRGPFPA
;
A
#
# COMPACT_ATOMS: atom_id res chain seq x y z
N LEU A 1 5.32 18.65 18.95
CA LEU A 1 4.40 17.52 18.75
C LEU A 1 4.30 16.65 20.01
N TYR A 2 4.79 15.40 20.07
CA TYR A 2 4.46 14.48 21.19
C TYR A 2 4.76 15.01 22.61
N THR A 3 6.01 15.38 22.92
CA THR A 3 6.38 15.83 24.28
C THR A 3 6.09 17.31 24.50
N GLU A 4 6.38 18.15 23.52
CA GLU A 4 6.29 19.61 23.66
C GLU A 4 4.86 20.14 23.55
N GLU A 5 3.96 19.45 22.84
CA GLU A 5 2.56 19.87 22.66
C GLU A 5 1.57 18.95 23.40
N GLY A 6 2.07 17.99 24.18
CA GLY A 6 1.23 17.06 24.96
C GLY A 6 0.46 16.04 24.12
N LEU A 7 0.89 15.83 22.87
CA LEU A 7 0.23 15.00 21.86
C LEU A 7 0.69 13.54 21.94
N GLY A 8 0.49 12.94 23.11
CA GLY A 8 0.94 11.61 23.50
C GLY A 8 0.45 10.48 22.59
N GLU A 9 -0.82 10.54 22.27
CA GLU A 9 -1.55 9.63 21.41
C GLU A 9 -0.92 9.47 20.02
N HIS A 10 -0.20 10.47 19.51
CA HIS A 10 0.45 10.43 18.20
C HIS A 10 1.68 9.52 18.12
N ALA A 11 2.17 9.01 19.24
CA ALA A 11 3.20 7.97 19.25
C ALA A 11 2.62 6.55 19.18
N LEU A 12 1.29 6.40 19.16
CA LEU A 12 0.60 5.11 19.15
C LEU A 12 -0.04 4.86 17.79
N GLN A 13 0.38 3.80 17.09
CA GLN A 13 -0.32 3.31 15.91
C GLN A 13 -1.41 2.34 16.34
N LEU A 14 -2.68 2.68 16.07
CA LEU A 14 -3.79 1.78 16.34
C LEU A 14 -4.06 0.90 15.10
N ILE A 15 -4.05 -0.42 15.30
CA ILE A 15 -4.38 -1.39 14.25
C ILE A 15 -5.91 -1.44 14.05
N ASN A 16 -6.35 -1.68 12.81
CA ASN A 16 -7.77 -1.74 12.42
C ASN A 16 -8.54 -0.43 12.60
N THR A 17 -7.87 0.70 12.43
CA THR A 17 -8.48 2.04 12.39
C THR A 17 -8.35 2.66 10.99
N PRO A 18 -9.10 3.73 10.69
CA PRO A 18 -8.93 4.49 9.44
C PRO A 18 -7.50 4.99 9.19
N GLU A 19 -6.70 5.16 10.25
CA GLU A 19 -5.28 5.54 10.16
C GLU A 19 -4.44 4.49 9.43
N CYS A 20 -4.75 3.20 9.57
CA CYS A 20 -4.04 2.12 8.87
C CYS A 20 -4.20 2.22 7.36
N LEU A 21 -5.39 2.60 6.87
CA LEU A 21 -5.63 2.80 5.44
C LEU A 21 -4.72 3.88 4.86
N ILE A 22 -4.52 4.97 5.60
CA ILE A 22 -3.68 6.09 5.18
C ILE A 22 -2.20 5.70 5.28
N SER A 23 -1.81 5.07 6.39
CA SER A 23 -0.44 4.63 6.63
C SER A 23 0.03 3.64 5.55
N GLU A 24 -0.79 2.64 5.22
CA GLU A 24 -0.49 1.69 4.16
C GLU A 24 -0.53 2.33 2.76
N GLY A 25 -1.44 3.28 2.52
CA GLY A 25 -1.45 4.07 1.29
C GLY A 25 -0.16 4.89 1.10
N ILE A 26 0.31 5.55 2.16
CA ILE A 26 1.59 6.28 2.17
C ILE A 26 2.75 5.32 1.91
N ALA A 27 2.82 4.21 2.64
CA ALA A 27 3.90 3.22 2.49
C ALA A 27 3.93 2.65 1.07
N THR A 28 2.77 2.32 0.49
CA THR A 28 2.67 1.70 -0.82
C THR A 28 3.04 2.65 -1.96
N ILE A 29 2.79 3.97 -1.83
CA ILE A 29 3.14 4.96 -2.87
C ILE A 29 4.55 5.54 -2.69
N ALA A 30 5.15 5.46 -1.50
CA ALA A 30 6.39 6.14 -1.13
C ALA A 30 7.56 5.86 -2.10
N GLU A 31 7.71 4.64 -2.61
CA GLU A 31 8.77 4.30 -3.58
C GLU A 31 8.71 5.22 -4.81
N THR A 32 7.50 5.45 -5.34
CA THR A 32 7.25 6.32 -6.51
C THR A 32 7.35 7.83 -6.19
N MET A 33 7.43 8.19 -4.92
CA MET A 33 7.71 9.57 -4.49
C MET A 33 9.21 9.83 -4.44
N LEU A 34 10.01 8.79 -4.21
CA LEU A 34 11.45 8.88 -3.99
C LEU A 34 12.27 8.58 -5.24
N PHE A 35 11.82 7.66 -6.09
CA PHE A 35 12.62 7.15 -7.20
C PHE A 35 11.87 7.23 -8.53
N THR A 36 12.58 7.61 -9.59
CA THR A 36 12.21 7.17 -10.94
C THR A 36 12.54 5.68 -11.10
N PRO A 37 11.99 4.97 -12.10
CA PRO A 37 12.35 3.56 -12.33
C PRO A 37 13.86 3.34 -12.45
N ASP A 38 14.56 4.21 -13.18
CA ASP A 38 16.01 4.10 -13.35
C ASP A 38 16.77 4.40 -12.05
N ASP A 39 16.30 5.34 -11.24
CA ASP A 39 16.90 5.62 -9.93
C ASP A 39 16.72 4.44 -8.98
N LEU A 40 15.55 3.79 -9.00
CA LEU A 40 15.24 2.64 -8.17
C LEU A 40 16.14 1.45 -8.52
N VAL A 41 16.34 1.20 -9.82
CA VAL A 41 17.25 0.16 -10.31
C VAL A 41 18.66 0.40 -9.79
N ARG A 42 19.19 1.62 -9.96
CA ARG A 42 20.53 1.97 -9.48
C ARG A 42 20.64 1.85 -7.96
N PHE A 43 19.66 2.35 -7.23
CA PHE A 43 19.64 2.26 -5.76
C PHE A 43 19.62 0.80 -5.27
N ARG A 44 18.81 -0.06 -5.90
CA ARG A 44 18.77 -1.49 -5.57
C ARG A 44 20.09 -2.17 -5.87
N ARG A 45 20.67 -1.92 -7.04
CA ARG A 45 21.96 -2.48 -7.47
C ARG A 45 23.11 -2.08 -6.57
N ASP A 46 23.23 -0.79 -6.30
CA ASP A 46 24.45 -0.20 -5.74
C ASP A 46 24.42 -0.18 -4.20
N VAL A 47 23.22 -0.21 -3.60
CA VAL A 47 23.03 -0.07 -2.15
C VAL A 47 22.31 -1.27 -1.54
N VAL A 48 21.08 -1.57 -1.98
CA VAL A 48 20.22 -2.54 -1.28
C VAL A 48 20.74 -3.97 -1.43
N TYR A 49 21.02 -4.42 -2.65
CA TYR A 49 21.37 -5.82 -2.92
C TYR A 49 22.70 -6.22 -2.28
N PRO A 50 23.78 -5.41 -2.35
CA PRO A 50 25.04 -5.73 -1.69
C PRO A 50 24.89 -5.86 -0.17
N VAL A 51 24.16 -4.93 0.47
CA VAL A 51 23.97 -4.93 1.93
C VAL A 51 23.06 -6.09 2.38
N ALA A 52 22.06 -6.45 1.57
CA ALA A 52 21.14 -7.54 1.87
C ALA A 52 21.65 -8.93 1.43
N GLY A 53 22.79 -9.01 0.73
CA GLY A 53 23.30 -10.25 0.14
C GLY A 53 22.41 -10.83 -0.96
N ILE A 54 21.57 -10.00 -1.59
CA ILE A 54 20.65 -10.43 -2.65
C ILE A 54 21.43 -10.56 -3.96
N GLN A 55 21.31 -11.72 -4.61
CA GLN A 55 21.79 -11.94 -5.98
C GLN A 55 20.58 -11.86 -6.91
N GLY A 56 20.51 -10.85 -7.77
CA GLY A 56 19.33 -10.58 -8.57
C GLY A 56 19.57 -9.63 -9.74
N ASP A 57 18.50 -9.36 -10.48
CA ASP A 57 18.49 -8.46 -11.64
C ASP A 57 17.51 -7.32 -11.33
N PRO A 58 18.00 -6.17 -10.85
CA PRO A 58 17.14 -5.09 -10.39
C PRO A 58 16.30 -4.49 -11.51
N GLU A 59 16.81 -4.40 -12.74
CA GLU A 59 16.03 -3.99 -13.91
C GLU A 59 14.83 -4.91 -14.13
N ARG A 60 15.08 -6.22 -14.18
CA ARG A 60 14.02 -7.21 -14.39
C ARG A 60 13.01 -7.20 -13.25
N GLU A 61 13.48 -7.11 -12.01
CA GLU A 61 12.61 -7.11 -10.82
C GLU A 61 11.74 -5.86 -10.72
N VAL A 62 12.27 -4.68 -11.08
CA VAL A 62 11.47 -3.45 -11.19
C VAL A 62 10.39 -3.59 -12.28
N ALA A 63 10.74 -4.14 -13.44
CA ALA A 63 9.78 -4.36 -14.52
C ALA A 63 8.67 -5.36 -14.12
N ILE A 64 9.04 -6.47 -13.46
CA ILE A 64 8.08 -7.44 -12.92
C ILE A 64 7.16 -6.77 -11.89
N GLY A 65 7.72 -6.02 -10.94
CA GLY A 65 6.95 -5.31 -9.92
C GLY A 65 5.92 -4.35 -10.54
N ALA A 66 6.31 -3.61 -11.58
CA ALA A 66 5.40 -2.75 -12.34
C ALA A 66 4.27 -3.54 -13.02
N ALA A 67 4.57 -4.69 -13.63
CA ALA A 67 3.57 -5.54 -14.27
C ALA A 67 2.62 -6.20 -13.27
N GLN A 68 3.10 -6.57 -12.07
CA GLN A 68 2.30 -7.19 -11.02
C GLN A 68 1.32 -6.22 -10.34
N ARG A 69 1.41 -4.92 -10.61
CA ARG A 69 0.54 -3.89 -10.02
C ARG A 69 -0.96 -4.17 -10.22
N VAL A 70 -1.33 -4.78 -11.35
CA VAL A 70 -2.72 -5.14 -11.66
C VAL A 70 -3.27 -6.26 -10.77
N LEU A 71 -2.40 -6.99 -10.06
CA LEU A 71 -2.76 -8.12 -9.21
C LEU A 71 -3.01 -7.72 -7.75
N ARG A 72 -2.88 -6.44 -7.38
CA ARG A 72 -3.04 -5.98 -5.99
C ARG A 72 -4.40 -6.29 -5.37
N SER A 73 -5.46 -6.35 -6.17
CA SER A 73 -6.81 -6.66 -5.69
C SER A 73 -6.99 -8.13 -5.29
N VAL A 74 -6.10 -9.03 -5.73
CA VAL A 74 -6.22 -10.48 -5.52
C VAL A 74 -6.33 -10.84 -4.04
N SER A 75 -5.55 -10.21 -3.15
CA SER A 75 -5.62 -10.54 -1.71
C SER A 75 -6.94 -10.07 -1.07
N GLY A 76 -7.49 -8.94 -1.51
CA GLY A 76 -8.82 -8.49 -1.08
C GLY A 76 -9.93 -9.39 -1.59
N ASN A 77 -9.87 -9.80 -2.86
CA ASN A 77 -10.81 -10.75 -3.44
C ASN A 77 -10.77 -12.11 -2.73
N ALA A 78 -9.58 -12.61 -2.39
CA ALA A 78 -9.44 -13.85 -1.61
C ALA A 78 -10.11 -13.75 -0.23
N ALA A 79 -10.08 -12.57 0.40
CA ALA A 79 -10.80 -12.33 1.65
C ALA A 79 -12.32 -12.32 1.47
N LEU A 80 -12.84 -11.74 0.37
CA LEU A 80 -14.26 -11.80 0.03
C LEU A 80 -14.71 -13.24 -0.28
N LEU A 81 -13.93 -13.99 -1.07
CA LEU A 81 -14.20 -15.39 -1.36
C LEU A 81 -14.32 -16.22 -0.08
N LEU A 82 -13.39 -16.01 0.88
CA LEU A 82 -13.40 -16.76 2.13
C LEU A 82 -14.55 -16.35 3.07
N HIS A 83 -14.74 -15.05 3.30
CA HIS A 83 -15.60 -14.57 4.39
C HIS A 83 -17.02 -14.18 3.96
N GLU A 84 -17.18 -13.64 2.75
CA GLU A 84 -18.48 -13.21 2.23
C GLU A 84 -19.15 -14.33 1.42
N GLU A 85 -18.40 -14.98 0.55
CA GLU A 85 -18.93 -16.07 -0.29
C GLU A 85 -18.82 -17.46 0.35
N GLY A 86 -18.08 -17.59 1.46
CA GLY A 86 -17.95 -18.85 2.21
C GLY A 86 -17.24 -19.97 1.44
N ARG A 87 -16.34 -19.63 0.51
CA ARG A 87 -15.58 -20.62 -0.29
C ARG A 87 -14.61 -21.41 0.57
N ASP A 88 -14.30 -22.63 0.13
CA ASP A 88 -13.37 -23.50 0.85
C ASP A 88 -11.94 -22.95 0.83
N ALA A 89 -11.18 -23.23 1.90
CA ALA A 89 -9.80 -22.80 2.05
C ALA A 89 -8.91 -23.21 0.87
N GLU A 90 -9.09 -24.42 0.32
CA GLU A 90 -8.30 -24.90 -0.82
C GLU A 90 -8.69 -24.19 -2.12
N GLU A 91 -9.96 -23.80 -2.29
CA GLU A 91 -10.37 -22.95 -3.42
C GLU A 91 -9.71 -21.57 -3.34
N VAL A 92 -9.64 -20.97 -2.14
CA VAL A 92 -9.00 -19.68 -1.91
C VAL A 92 -7.48 -19.77 -2.14
N VAL A 93 -6.83 -20.86 -1.72
CA VAL A 93 -5.41 -21.12 -2.01
C VAL A 93 -5.17 -21.26 -3.51
N ALA A 94 -6.03 -22.01 -4.22
CA ALA A 94 -5.93 -22.15 -5.68
C ALA A 94 -6.11 -20.80 -6.40
N TYR A 95 -7.05 -19.96 -5.94
CA TYR A 95 -7.24 -18.60 -6.45
C TYR A 95 -5.99 -17.73 -6.25
N LEU A 96 -5.41 -17.73 -5.05
CA LEU A 96 -4.21 -16.98 -4.71
C LEU A 96 -2.99 -17.42 -5.55
N GLN A 97 -2.82 -18.72 -5.78
CA GLN A 97 -1.75 -19.22 -6.64
C GLN A 97 -1.94 -18.77 -8.09
N ARG A 98 -3.14 -18.98 -8.63
CA ARG A 98 -3.46 -18.71 -10.04
C ARG A 98 -3.38 -17.23 -10.38
N TYR A 99 -4.04 -16.39 -9.60
CA TYR A 99 -4.19 -14.96 -9.91
C TYR A 99 -3.16 -14.09 -9.20
N GLY A 100 -2.63 -14.53 -8.07
CA GLY A 100 -1.54 -13.84 -7.37
C GLY A 100 -0.15 -14.20 -7.87
N LEU A 101 -0.03 -15.16 -8.80
CA LEU A 101 1.23 -15.73 -9.27
C LEU A 101 2.13 -16.18 -8.11
N SER A 102 1.51 -16.75 -7.08
CA SER A 102 2.17 -17.12 -5.84
C SER A 102 2.37 -18.63 -5.77
N THR A 103 3.43 -19.06 -5.09
CA THR A 103 3.64 -20.45 -4.72
C THR A 103 2.57 -20.90 -3.73
N GLU A 104 2.35 -22.21 -3.60
CA GLU A 104 1.42 -22.76 -2.61
C GLU A 104 1.77 -22.30 -1.18
N ALA A 105 3.06 -22.26 -0.83
CA ALA A 105 3.51 -21.82 0.48
C ALA A 105 3.12 -20.36 0.77
N GLU A 106 3.33 -19.46 -0.20
CA GLU A 106 2.93 -18.05 -0.10
C GLU A 106 1.41 -17.89 -0.05
N ALA A 107 0.68 -18.64 -0.87
CA ALA A 107 -0.78 -18.64 -0.88
C ALA A 107 -1.35 -19.10 0.47
N ARG A 108 -0.79 -20.15 1.07
CA ARG A 108 -1.19 -20.63 2.40
C ARG A 108 -0.83 -19.64 3.51
N GLN A 109 0.32 -18.96 3.42
CA GLN A 109 0.67 -17.88 4.35
C GLN A 109 -0.32 -16.71 4.25
N ARG A 110 -0.67 -16.30 3.03
CA ARG A 110 -1.70 -15.27 2.80
C ARG A 110 -3.06 -15.70 3.31
N LEU A 111 -3.47 -16.95 3.07
CA LEU A 111 -4.72 -17.48 3.61
C LEU A 111 -4.74 -17.40 5.15
N ARG A 112 -3.66 -17.74 5.84
CA ARG A 112 -3.58 -17.60 7.31
C ARG A 112 -3.84 -16.17 7.77
N PHE A 113 -3.25 -15.18 7.09
CA PHE A 113 -3.47 -13.77 7.39
C PHE A 113 -4.93 -13.37 7.11
N ILE A 114 -5.49 -13.79 5.98
CA ILE A 114 -6.87 -13.49 5.59
C ILE A 114 -7.88 -14.15 6.54
N ALA A 115 -7.61 -15.36 7.02
CA ALA A 115 -8.49 -16.10 7.90
C ALA A 115 -8.48 -15.58 9.36
N ASP A 116 -7.45 -14.85 9.76
CA ASP A 116 -7.32 -14.33 11.11
C ASP A 116 -8.38 -13.24 11.39
N PRO A 117 -9.18 -13.35 12.46
CA PRO A 117 -10.21 -12.37 12.80
C PRO A 117 -9.71 -10.94 12.97
N LEU A 118 -8.46 -10.76 13.43
CA LEU A 118 -7.83 -9.46 13.61
C LEU A 118 -7.37 -8.87 12.27
N TRP A 119 -6.89 -9.70 11.34
CA TRP A 119 -6.24 -9.25 10.10
C TRP A 119 -7.13 -9.31 8.86
N ARG A 120 -8.25 -10.03 8.90
CA ARG A 120 -9.15 -10.23 7.75
C ARG A 120 -9.64 -8.94 7.10
N ALA A 121 -9.85 -7.88 7.88
CA ALA A 121 -10.23 -6.56 7.38
C ALA A 121 -9.01 -5.70 7.01
N TYR A 122 -7.87 -5.94 7.66
CA TYR A 122 -6.63 -5.22 7.43
C TYR A 122 -6.10 -5.42 6.01
N ILE A 123 -6.27 -6.61 5.41
CA ILE A 123 -5.76 -6.90 4.06
C ILE A 123 -6.24 -5.91 2.99
N PHE A 124 -7.42 -5.31 3.18
CA PHE A 124 -7.96 -4.31 2.25
C PHE A 124 -7.21 -2.98 2.31
N THR A 125 -6.57 -2.66 3.44
CA THR A 125 -5.89 -1.37 3.65
C THR A 125 -4.75 -1.14 2.66
N TYR A 126 -4.05 -2.21 2.25
CA TYR A 126 -3.01 -2.14 1.22
C TYR A 126 -3.55 -1.66 -0.13
N HIS A 127 -4.53 -2.36 -0.67
CA HIS A 127 -5.05 -2.06 -2.01
C HIS A 127 -5.87 -0.77 -2.03
N VAL A 128 -6.82 -0.63 -1.09
CA VAL A 128 -7.72 0.52 -1.04
C VAL A 128 -6.97 1.77 -0.59
N GLY A 129 -6.00 1.64 0.31
CA GLY A 129 -5.15 2.75 0.73
C GLY A 129 -4.28 3.25 -0.40
N TYR A 130 -3.69 2.33 -1.17
CA TYR A 130 -3.00 2.67 -2.41
C TYR A 130 -3.91 3.45 -3.37
N GLU A 131 -5.12 2.95 -3.68
CA GLU A 131 -6.02 3.61 -4.63
C GLU A 131 -6.45 5.00 -4.17
N LEU A 132 -6.82 5.14 -2.90
CA LEU A 132 -7.23 6.41 -2.32
C LEU A 132 -6.12 7.45 -2.40
N VAL A 133 -4.91 7.09 -1.98
CA VAL A 133 -3.76 8.01 -1.96
C VAL A 133 -3.26 8.28 -3.37
N SER A 134 -3.09 7.26 -4.22
CA SER A 134 -2.61 7.47 -5.59
C SER A 134 -3.59 8.26 -6.42
N GLY A 135 -4.90 8.00 -6.31
CA GLY A 135 -5.92 8.76 -7.03
C GLY A 135 -5.85 10.25 -6.74
N TRP A 136 -5.63 10.62 -5.47
CA TRP A 136 -5.47 12.02 -5.10
C TRP A 136 -4.11 12.62 -5.55
N LEU A 137 -3.03 11.84 -5.53
CA LEU A 137 -1.70 12.33 -5.88
C LEU A 137 -1.48 12.44 -7.40
N ASP A 138 -2.04 11.54 -8.19
CA ASP A 138 -1.79 11.42 -9.63
C ASP A 138 -2.52 12.49 -10.45
N GLU A 139 -3.53 13.15 -9.85
CA GLU A 139 -4.17 14.35 -10.42
C GLU A 139 -3.28 15.61 -10.36
N ALA A 140 -2.19 15.58 -9.59
CA ALA A 140 -1.36 16.74 -9.33
C ALA A 140 -0.13 16.82 -10.26
N ALA A 141 0.23 18.04 -10.67
CA ALA A 141 1.53 18.30 -11.28
C ALA A 141 2.68 17.94 -10.32
N PRO A 142 3.89 17.60 -10.80
CA PRO A 142 4.96 17.02 -9.96
C PRO A 142 5.33 17.81 -8.69
N ALA A 143 5.35 19.14 -8.76
CA ALA A 143 5.64 19.99 -7.59
C ALA A 143 4.51 19.92 -6.54
N GLU A 144 3.27 19.95 -6.99
CA GLU A 144 2.08 19.84 -6.15
C GLU A 144 1.93 18.42 -5.59
N ARG A 145 2.27 17.39 -6.37
CA ARG A 145 2.30 15.99 -5.91
C ARG A 145 3.19 15.82 -4.67
N ARG A 146 4.39 16.41 -4.67
CA ARG A 146 5.29 16.40 -3.49
C ARG A 146 4.68 17.13 -2.30
N ARG A 147 4.02 18.27 -2.54
CA ARG A 147 3.36 19.05 -1.49
C ARG A 147 2.20 18.28 -0.85
N ARG A 148 1.35 17.64 -1.66
CA ARG A 148 0.26 16.76 -1.22
C ARG A 148 0.78 15.59 -0.42
N PHE A 149 1.84 14.92 -0.87
CA PHE A 149 2.46 13.82 -0.12
C PHE A 149 3.02 14.30 1.23
N ARG A 150 3.64 15.49 1.28
CA ARG A 150 4.08 16.09 2.56
C ARG A 150 2.91 16.29 3.52
N THR A 151 1.75 16.75 3.05
CA THR A 151 0.56 16.87 3.90
C THR A 151 0.19 15.55 4.57
N LEU A 152 0.27 14.43 3.87
CA LEU A 152 -0.01 13.11 4.46
C LEU A 152 0.97 12.73 5.58
N LEU A 153 2.18 13.29 5.57
CA LEU A 153 3.23 13.01 6.55
C LEU A 153 3.22 13.98 7.74
N THR A 154 2.66 15.18 7.57
CA THR A 154 2.76 16.24 8.57
C THR A 154 1.42 16.63 9.18
N GLU A 155 0.30 16.30 8.55
CA GLU A 155 -1.04 16.68 8.98
C GLU A 155 -1.89 15.47 9.34
N GLN A 156 -2.83 15.66 10.27
CA GLN A 156 -3.87 14.68 10.54
C GLN A 156 -4.92 14.74 9.43
N VAL A 157 -5.05 13.66 8.69
CA VAL A 157 -6.00 13.53 7.60
C VAL A 157 -6.83 12.27 7.79
N SER A 158 -8.10 12.31 7.38
CA SER A 158 -8.98 11.14 7.37
C SER A 158 -9.17 10.61 5.95
N PRO A 159 -9.57 9.34 5.77
CA PRO A 159 -9.85 8.81 4.45
C PRO A 159 -10.93 9.57 3.69
N SER A 160 -11.97 10.03 4.40
CA SER A 160 -13.07 10.79 3.78
C SER A 160 -12.64 12.19 3.33
N GLN A 161 -11.67 12.81 4.02
CA GLN A 161 -11.07 14.07 3.57
C GLN A 161 -10.31 13.88 2.25
N ILE A 162 -9.48 12.83 2.14
CA ILE A 162 -8.73 12.53 0.91
C ILE A 162 -9.69 12.26 -0.27
N ALA A 163 -10.74 11.46 -0.04
CA ALA A 163 -11.77 11.19 -1.05
C ALA A 163 -12.49 12.48 -1.49
N ALA A 164 -12.79 13.38 -0.55
CA ALA A 164 -13.40 14.67 -0.84
C ALA A 164 -12.48 15.61 -1.65
N TRP A 165 -11.16 15.60 -1.40
CA TRP A 165 -10.21 16.39 -2.19
C TRP A 165 -10.11 15.93 -3.64
N THR A 166 -10.09 14.61 -3.84
CA THR A 166 -10.06 13.96 -5.17
C THR A 166 -11.30 14.34 -5.98
N SER A 167 -12.50 14.08 -5.43
CA SER A 167 -13.77 14.36 -6.11
C SER A 167 -14.02 15.84 -6.47
N ARG A 168 -13.39 16.78 -5.76
CA ARG A 168 -13.57 18.23 -5.97
C ARG A 168 -12.50 18.85 -6.88
N GLY A 169 -11.48 18.09 -7.29
CA GLY A 169 -10.30 18.62 -7.99
C GLY A 169 -9.56 19.70 -7.17
N ARG A 170 -9.79 19.77 -5.86
CA ARG A 170 -9.23 20.78 -4.94
C ARG A 170 -8.45 20.04 -3.86
N GLY A 171 -7.13 20.21 -3.86
CA GLY A 171 -6.30 19.82 -2.72
C GLY A 171 -6.57 20.69 -1.48
N PRO A 172 -5.88 20.44 -0.36
CA PRO A 172 -5.96 21.26 0.86
C PRO A 172 -5.43 22.69 0.66
N PHE A 173 -4.92 23.00 -0.53
CA PHE A 173 -4.34 24.28 -0.85
C PHE A 173 -5.27 25.09 -1.77
N PRO A 174 -5.40 26.41 -1.53
CA PRO A 174 -6.16 27.27 -2.44
C PRO A 174 -5.50 27.29 -3.83
N ALA A 175 -6.35 27.50 -4.86
CA ALA A 175 -5.95 27.66 -6.25
C ALA A 175 -5.10 28.92 -6.47
#